data_AF-A0A1V0I2H3-F1
#
_entry.id   AF-A0A1V0I2H3-F1
#
_cell.length_a   1.000
_cell.length_b   1.000
_cell.length_c   1.000
_cell.angle_alpha   90.00
_cell.angle_beta   90.00
_cell.angle_gamma   90.00
#
_symmetry.space_group_name_H-M   'P 1'
#
loop_
_entity.id
_entity.type
_entity.pdbx_description
1 polymer ?
#
loop_
_entity_poly.entity_id
_entity_poly.type
_entity_poly.pdbx_seq_one_letter_code
_entity_poly.pdbx_strand_id
1 'polypeptide(L)' 'MTRNTLAELAREYERRERAAGGLAGGADPEMIFAEMAEDHALSAAEIAEVVRASWVGLGAC' A
#
# COMPACT_ATOMS: atom_id res chain seq x y z
N MET A 1 -2.28 -11.95 -10.99
CA MET A 1 -1.83 -11.59 -9.63
C MET A 1 -2.52 -12.54 -8.64
N THR A 2 -1.79 -13.14 -7.69
CA THR A 2 -2.39 -14.13 -6.76
C THR A 2 -2.96 -13.43 -5.52
N ARG A 3 -3.92 -14.05 -4.83
CA ARG A 3 -4.50 -13.50 -3.58
C ARG A 3 -3.45 -13.28 -2.47
N ASN A 4 -2.35 -14.03 -2.50
CA ASN A 4 -1.20 -13.87 -1.60
C ASN A 4 -0.49 -12.53 -1.87
N THR A 5 -0.23 -12.23 -3.15
CA THR A 5 0.39 -10.99 -3.62
C THR A 5 -0.37 -9.72 -3.19
N LEU A 6 -1.71 -9.77 -3.10
CA LEU A 6 -2.52 -8.63 -2.67
C LEU A 6 -2.34 -8.31 -1.18
N ALA A 7 -2.30 -9.34 -0.33
CA ALA A 7 -2.10 -9.18 1.10
C ALA A 7 -0.66 -8.74 1.43
N GLU A 8 0.31 -9.17 0.63
CA GLU A 8 1.71 -8.73 0.74
C GLU A 8 1.85 -7.24 0.41
N LEU A 9 1.21 -6.76 -0.67
CA LEU A 9 1.19 -5.34 -1.05
C LEU A 9 0.57 -4.46 0.04
N ALA A 10 -0.56 -4.86 0.63
CA ALA A 10 -1.19 -4.09 1.70
C ALA A 10 -0.33 -3.98 2.97
N ARG A 11 0.34 -5.09 3.36
CA ARG A 11 1.27 -5.09 4.51
C ARG A 11 2.51 -4.24 4.25
N GLU A 12 3.01 -4.25 3.02
CA GLU A 12 4.15 -3.42 2.64
C GLU A 12 3.81 -1.92 2.72
N TYR A 13 2.62 -1.54 2.26
CA TYR A 13 2.12 -0.17 2.40
C TYR A 13 2.08 0.26 3.88
N GLU A 14 1.50 -0.55 4.77
CA GLU A 14 1.45 -0.23 6.22
C GLU A 14 2.84 -0.09 6.85
N ARG A 15 3.81 -0.90 6.41
CA ARG A 15 5.21 -0.78 6.87
C ARG A 15 5.82 0.55 6.45
N ARG A 16 5.65 0.94 5.17
CA ARG A 16 6.19 2.19 4.63
C ARG A 16 5.50 3.41 5.23
N GLU A 17 4.18 3.37 5.36
CA GLU A 17 3.39 4.41 6.02
C GLU A 17 3.85 4.61 7.47
N ARG A 18 4.03 3.53 8.23
CA ARG A 18 4.52 3.61 9.62
C ARG A 18 5.96 4.11 9.71
N ALA A 19 6.83 3.71 8.79
CA ALA A 19 8.21 4.17 8.76
C ALA A 19 8.30 5.67 8.44
N ALA A 20 7.48 6.15 7.51
CA ALA A 20 7.45 7.55 7.12
C ALA A 20 6.64 8.43 8.08
N GLY A 21 5.61 7.89 8.76
CA GLY A 21 4.86 8.57 9.82
C GLY A 21 5.64 8.79 11.13
N GLY A 22 6.80 8.14 11.30
CA GLY A 22 7.76 8.45 12.36
C GLY A 22 8.51 9.77 12.15
N LEU A 23 8.48 10.32 10.93
CA LEU A 23 8.99 11.64 10.60
C LEU A 23 7.82 12.63 10.74
N ALA A 24 7.98 13.66 11.58
CA ALA A 24 6.95 14.63 11.93
C ALA A 24 6.33 15.29 10.67
N GLY A 25 5.22 14.75 10.17
CA GLY A 25 4.59 15.20 8.93
C GLY A 25 3.62 14.20 8.31
N GLY A 26 3.78 12.90 8.60
CA GLY A 26 3.02 11.86 7.90
C GLY A 26 3.55 11.65 6.49
N ALA A 27 3.53 10.41 6.02
CA ALA A 27 3.92 10.10 4.66
C ALA A 27 2.82 10.54 3.71
N ASP A 28 3.16 11.19 2.60
CA ASP A 28 2.22 11.36 1.50
C ASP A 28 1.93 9.96 0.91
N PRO A 29 0.67 9.48 0.96
CA PRO A 29 0.31 8.18 0.41
C PRO A 29 0.65 8.04 -1.07
N GLU A 30 0.57 9.13 -1.84
CA GLU A 30 0.88 9.14 -3.28
C GLU A 30 2.36 8.84 -3.53
N MET A 31 3.27 9.33 -2.67
CA MET A 31 4.69 8.97 -2.77
C MET A 31 4.91 7.49 -2.46
N ILE A 32 4.28 6.95 -1.41
CA ILE A 32 4.42 5.53 -1.07
C ILE A 32 3.89 4.66 -2.22
N PHE A 33 2.75 5.01 -2.81
CA PHE A 33 2.21 4.29 -3.96
C PHE A 33 3.11 4.38 -5.18
N ALA A 34 3.75 5.52 -5.43
CA ALA A 34 4.71 5.68 -6.52
C ALA A 34 5.96 4.82 -6.31
N GLU A 35 6.54 4.80 -5.11
CA GLU A 35 7.69 3.94 -4.80
C GLU A 35 7.34 2.45 -4.93
N MET A 36 6.16 2.04 -4.46
CA MET A 36 5.71 0.67 -4.58
C MET A 36 5.38 0.28 -6.04
N ALA A 37 4.90 1.24 -6.84
CA ALA A 37 4.63 1.03 -8.26
C ALA A 37 5.92 0.68 -9.03
N GLU A 38 7.03 1.37 -8.73
CA GLU A 38 8.34 1.08 -9.30
C GLU A 38 8.85 -0.32 -8.90
N ASP A 39 8.72 -0.70 -7.62
CA ASP A 39 9.19 -2.00 -7.11
C ASP A 39 8.42 -3.19 -7.69
N HIS A 40 7.13 -3.01 -7.97
CA HIS A 40 6.23 -4.08 -8.38
C HIS A 40 5.89 -4.09 -9.88
N ALA A 41 6.46 -3.16 -10.67
CA ALA A 41 6.12 -2.94 -12.07
C ALA A 41 4.60 -2.77 -12.31
N LEU A 42 3.94 -2.06 -11.39
CA LEU A 42 2.52 -1.71 -11.43
C LEU A 42 2.36 -0.20 -11.53
N SER A 43 1.16 0.29 -11.79
CA SER A 43 0.86 1.71 -11.62
C SER A 43 0.52 2.04 -10.16
N ALA A 44 0.75 3.29 -9.75
CA ALA A 44 0.36 3.78 -8.42
C ALA A 44 -1.17 3.66 -8.20
N ALA A 45 -1.96 3.81 -9.26
CA ALA A 45 -3.41 3.63 -9.22
C ALA A 45 -3.78 2.17 -8.89
N GLU A 46 -3.13 1.19 -9.52
CA GLU A 46 -3.35 -0.23 -9.24
C GLU A 46 -2.95 -0.59 -7.80
N ILE A 47 -1.81 -0.09 -7.32
CA ILE A 47 -1.39 -0.29 -5.91
C ILE A 47 -2.45 0.30 -4.97
N ALA A 48 -2.91 1.53 -5.21
CA ALA A 48 -3.92 2.19 -4.37
C ALA A 48 -5.26 1.43 -4.37
N GLU A 49 -5.69 0.89 -5.51
CA GLU A 49 -6.88 0.03 -5.58
C GLU A 49 -6.71 -1.26 -4.78
N VAL A 50 -5.55 -1.93 -4.87
CA VAL A 50 -5.24 -3.15 -4.12
C VAL A 50 -5.24 -2.90 -2.61
N VAL A 51 -4.57 -1.84 -2.15
CA VAL A 51 -4.51 -1.47 -0.72
C VAL A 51 -5.91 -1.16 -0.20
N ARG A 52 -6.71 -0.36 -0.93
CA ARG A 52 -8.11 -0.06 -0.57
C ARG A 52 -8.97 -1.33 -0.50
N ALA A 53 -8.87 -2.21 -1.50
CA ALA A 53 -9.63 -3.46 -1.54
C ALA A 53 -9.25 -4.41 -0.39
N SER A 54 -7.97 -4.42 0.01
CA SER A 54 -7.48 -5.19 1.16
C SER A 54 -8.10 -4.71 2.48
N TRP A 55 -8.25 -3.39 2.68
CA TRP A 55 -8.88 -2.84 3.89
C TRP A 55 -10.39 -3.08 3.94
N VAL A 56 -11.09 -2.97 2.81
CA VAL A 56 -12.54 -3.30 2.75
C VAL A 56 -12.78 -4.79 2.97
N GLY A 57 -11.87 -5.66 2.50
CA GLY A 57 -11.95 -7.11 2.72
C GLY A 57 -11.54 -7.60 4.12
N LEU A 58 -10.85 -6.77 4.92
CA LEU A 58 -10.41 -7.08 6.28
C LEU A 58 -11.20 -6.33 7.37
N GLY A 59 -11.97 -5.30 7.01
CA GLY A 59 -12.71 -4.42 7.94
C GLY A 59 -14.22 -4.66 8.04
N ALA A 60 -14.74 -5.76 7.50
CA ALA A 60 -16.12 -6.19 7.69
C ALA A 60 -16.18 -7.48 8.54
N CYS A 61 -15.83 -7.35 9.82
CA CYS A 61 -16.15 -8.29 10.90
C CYS A 61 -16.28 -7.52 12.22
#